data_AF-A0A316ENI2-F1
#
_entry.id   AF-A0A316ENI2-F1
#
_cell.length_a   1.000
_cell.length_b   1.000
_cell.length_c   1.000
_cell.angle_alpha   90.00
_cell.angle_beta   90.00
_cell.angle_gamma   90.00
#
_symmetry.space_group_name_H-M   'P 1'
#
loop_
_entity.id
_entity.type
_entity.pdbx_description
1 polymer ?
#
loop_
_entity_poly.entity_id
_entity_poly.type
_entity_poly.pdbx_seq_one_letter_code
_entity_poly.pdbx_strand_id
1 'polypeptide(L)'
;MPSADELIGLPAVDDLISAIRTAAPGADLASLRAARSRIAPLALRERADLLRDALLTDLPGDYAALDRTVRHARDHAPQFTGWLIWPVTGAVATRAVQDGGTAAFDGAMALLADLTGRLTAEFAIRTLLRHDLDRALGIITGWTASADTDVRRLASEGTRPYLPWSTRVPGILARPGVTVPILDALYRDESEYVRRSVANHLNDLSRDHPGLVVDTARRWLADPGPDTGRLVRHGLRTLIKRGDPAALGLLGFTPATVEVDGPHLDRTTVPAGGSVRFTAAIRNTGSDQARLTIDYIVHHRKANGGQTGKTFKLTTRVLAPGEQITVVREHSFRPITTRRYHPGMHAISLQINGTESARADFELDGA
;
A
#
# COMPACT_ATOMS: atom_id res chain seq x y z
N MET A 1 13.02 18.58 3.91
CA MET A 1 12.41 17.66 2.93
C MET A 1 11.23 18.39 2.32
N PRO A 2 11.09 18.40 0.99
CA PRO A 2 9.90 18.97 0.37
C PRO A 2 8.63 18.31 0.91
N SER A 3 7.56 19.08 0.99
CA SER A 3 6.22 18.54 1.26
C SER A 3 5.82 17.58 0.12
N ALA A 4 4.87 16.66 0.38
CA ALA A 4 4.42 15.73 -0.66
C ALA A 4 3.92 16.46 -1.93
N ASP A 5 3.34 17.65 -1.78
CA ASP A 5 2.82 18.42 -2.92
C ASP A 5 3.94 19.01 -3.79
N GLU A 6 5.12 19.29 -3.22
CA GLU A 6 6.29 19.80 -3.93
C GLU A 6 6.97 18.76 -4.85
N LEU A 7 6.54 17.49 -4.78
CA LEU A 7 6.95 16.46 -5.74
C LEU A 7 6.55 16.84 -7.17
N ILE A 8 5.38 17.48 -7.36
CA ILE A 8 4.99 18.15 -8.61
C ILE A 8 4.98 19.65 -8.33
N GLY A 9 6.17 20.27 -8.31
CA GLY A 9 6.34 21.71 -8.15
C GLY A 9 6.56 22.45 -9.47
N LEU A 10 6.93 23.74 -9.39
CA LEU A 10 7.33 24.53 -10.56
C LEU A 10 8.43 23.87 -11.41
N PRO A 11 9.46 23.21 -10.85
CA PRO A 11 10.45 22.49 -11.65
C PRO A 11 9.82 21.42 -12.57
N ALA A 12 8.85 20.65 -12.05
CA ALA A 12 8.17 19.64 -12.87
C ALA A 12 7.34 20.25 -14.01
N VAL A 13 6.76 21.43 -13.79
CA VAL A 13 6.06 22.19 -14.85
C VAL A 13 7.05 22.61 -15.94
N ASP A 14 8.21 23.11 -15.53
CA ASP A 14 9.24 23.65 -16.41
C ASP A 14 9.89 22.55 -17.26
N ASP A 15 10.22 21.44 -16.61
CA ASP A 15 10.76 20.25 -17.26
C ASP A 15 9.75 19.69 -18.26
N LEU A 16 8.45 19.65 -17.91
CA LEU A 16 7.39 19.21 -18.81
C LEU A 16 7.27 20.14 -20.03
N ILE A 17 7.21 21.46 -19.83
CA ILE A 17 7.18 22.44 -20.94
C ILE A 17 8.40 22.26 -21.84
N SER A 18 9.59 22.17 -21.24
CA SER A 18 10.84 22.01 -21.98
C SER A 18 10.84 20.72 -22.81
N ALA A 19 10.40 19.59 -22.21
CA ALA A 19 10.39 18.31 -22.89
C ALA A 19 9.39 18.26 -24.05
N ILE A 20 8.20 18.84 -23.86
CA ILE A 20 7.20 18.91 -24.93
C ILE A 20 7.65 19.87 -26.03
N ARG A 21 8.34 20.97 -25.73
CA ARG A 21 8.93 21.84 -26.78
C ARG A 21 9.96 21.12 -27.63
N THR A 22 10.78 20.26 -27.03
CA THR A 22 11.71 19.42 -27.79
C THR A 22 10.96 18.52 -28.78
N ALA A 23 9.82 17.95 -28.35
CA ALA A 23 9.04 17.02 -29.16
C ALA A 23 8.05 17.66 -30.14
N ALA A 24 7.59 18.87 -29.84
CA ALA A 24 6.63 19.62 -30.64
C ALA A 24 7.01 21.12 -30.60
N PRO A 25 8.05 21.55 -31.35
CA PRO A 25 8.56 22.92 -31.30
C PRO A 25 7.52 23.99 -31.67
N GLY A 26 6.53 23.63 -32.49
CA GLY A 26 5.43 24.52 -32.90
C GLY A 26 4.26 24.60 -31.92
N ALA A 27 4.26 23.83 -30.83
CA ALA A 27 3.17 23.86 -29.86
C ALA A 27 3.26 25.11 -28.97
N ASP A 28 2.16 25.85 -28.83
CA ASP A 28 2.15 27.08 -28.00
C ASP A 28 2.31 26.74 -26.51
N LEU A 29 1.77 25.61 -26.02
CA LEU A 29 1.88 25.24 -24.61
C LEU A 29 1.33 26.31 -23.63
N ALA A 30 0.32 27.07 -24.06
CA ALA A 30 -0.24 28.19 -23.30
C ALA A 30 -0.84 27.71 -21.97
N SER A 31 -1.52 26.56 -21.98
CA SER A 31 -2.17 26.00 -20.79
C SER A 31 -1.14 25.52 -19.77
N LEU A 32 -0.05 24.88 -20.20
CA LEU A 32 1.05 24.46 -19.34
C LEU A 32 1.78 25.67 -18.73
N ARG A 33 2.03 26.73 -19.51
CA ARG A 33 2.59 27.98 -18.95
C ARG A 33 1.65 28.60 -17.93
N ALA A 34 0.35 28.63 -18.19
CA ALA A 34 -0.65 29.13 -17.25
C ALA A 34 -0.75 28.26 -15.98
N ALA A 35 -0.39 26.97 -16.04
CA ALA A 35 -0.39 26.10 -14.86
C ALA A 35 0.61 26.56 -13.79
N ARG A 36 1.70 27.24 -14.17
CA ARG A 36 2.70 27.79 -13.22
C ARG A 36 2.08 28.67 -12.13
N SER A 37 1.12 29.53 -12.48
CA SER A 37 0.47 30.43 -11.51
C SER A 37 -0.65 29.77 -10.71
N ARG A 38 -1.09 28.57 -11.12
CA ARG A 38 -2.25 27.87 -10.54
C ARG A 38 -1.86 26.68 -9.67
N ILE A 39 -0.60 26.23 -9.73
CA ILE A 39 -0.18 24.96 -9.12
C ILE A 39 0.03 25.05 -7.60
N ALA A 40 0.42 26.22 -7.07
CA ALA A 40 0.81 26.39 -5.67
C ALA A 40 -0.26 25.97 -4.63
N PRO A 41 -1.55 26.36 -4.75
CA PRO A 41 -2.55 26.01 -3.73
C PRO A 41 -3.06 24.57 -3.81
N LEU A 42 -2.67 23.80 -4.83
CA LEU A 42 -3.22 22.48 -5.11
C LEU A 42 -2.47 21.38 -4.35
N ALA A 43 -3.18 20.33 -3.97
CA ALA A 43 -2.58 19.09 -3.46
C ALA A 43 -1.94 18.28 -4.60
N LEU A 44 -1.02 17.37 -4.27
CA LEU A 44 -0.21 16.60 -5.23
C LEU A 44 -1.02 16.02 -6.41
N ARG A 45 -2.16 15.39 -6.11
CA ARG A 45 -3.02 14.79 -7.15
C ARG A 45 -3.63 15.84 -8.07
N GLU A 46 -4.12 16.94 -7.50
CA GLU A 46 -4.72 18.04 -8.26
C GLU A 46 -3.68 18.72 -9.16
N ARG A 47 -2.41 18.77 -8.73
CA ARG A 47 -1.28 19.24 -9.56
C ARG A 47 -1.04 18.32 -10.76
N ALA A 48 -1.05 17.00 -10.56
CA ALA A 48 -0.94 16.03 -11.65
C ALA A 48 -2.14 16.16 -12.63
N ASP A 49 -3.35 16.30 -12.10
CA ASP A 49 -4.56 16.47 -12.92
C ASP A 49 -4.53 17.79 -13.71
N LEU A 50 -4.11 18.91 -13.09
CA LEU A 50 -3.92 20.20 -13.76
C LEU A 50 -2.96 20.11 -14.94
N LEU A 51 -1.79 19.49 -14.74
CA LEU A 51 -0.77 19.38 -15.80
C LEU A 51 -1.18 18.40 -16.90
N ARG A 52 -1.87 17.31 -16.55
CA ARG A 52 -2.49 16.41 -17.53
C ARG A 52 -3.44 17.17 -18.44
N ASP A 53 -4.37 17.92 -17.86
CA ASP A 53 -5.44 18.61 -18.61
C ASP A 53 -4.85 19.74 -19.46
N ALA A 54 -3.85 20.45 -18.94
CA ALA A 54 -3.08 21.43 -19.70
C ALA A 54 -2.36 20.79 -20.89
N LEU A 55 -1.70 19.65 -20.69
CA LEU A 55 -1.02 18.91 -21.75
C LEU A 55 -2.00 18.44 -22.85
N LEU A 56 -3.17 17.92 -22.48
CA LEU A 56 -4.21 17.51 -23.43
C LEU A 56 -4.81 18.69 -24.21
N THR A 57 -4.89 19.86 -23.59
CA THR A 57 -5.36 21.09 -24.23
C THR A 57 -4.34 21.61 -25.23
N ASP A 58 -3.07 21.63 -24.84
CA ASP A 58 -1.97 22.18 -25.64
C ASP A 58 -1.50 21.24 -26.76
N LEU A 59 -1.79 19.94 -26.64
CA LEU A 59 -1.57 18.91 -27.66
C LEU A 59 -2.93 18.32 -28.13
N PRO A 60 -3.73 19.09 -28.89
CA PRO A 60 -4.95 18.56 -29.49
C PRO A 60 -4.61 17.51 -30.57
N GLY A 61 -5.59 16.68 -30.92
CA GLY A 61 -5.43 15.62 -31.92
C GLY A 61 -5.92 14.26 -31.44
N ASP A 62 -5.53 13.21 -32.16
CA ASP A 62 -5.86 11.82 -31.81
C ASP A 62 -4.82 11.20 -30.87
N TYR A 63 -5.07 9.95 -30.45
CA TYR A 63 -4.12 9.19 -29.63
C TYR A 63 -2.76 9.04 -30.33
N ALA A 64 -2.76 8.78 -31.64
CA ALA A 64 -1.53 8.52 -32.39
C ALA A 64 -0.60 9.74 -32.43
N ALA A 65 -1.15 10.96 -32.53
CA ALA A 65 -0.39 12.20 -32.44
C ALA A 65 0.24 12.36 -31.05
N LEU A 66 -0.53 12.14 -29.97
CA LEU A 66 -0.01 12.23 -28.61
C LEU A 66 1.07 11.17 -28.34
N ASP A 67 0.87 9.92 -28.76
CA ASP A 67 1.83 8.82 -28.62
C ASP A 67 3.17 9.18 -29.30
N ARG A 68 3.14 9.70 -30.53
CA ARG A 68 4.35 10.17 -31.24
C ARG A 68 5.07 11.28 -30.48
N THR A 69 4.35 12.30 -30.00
CA THR A 69 4.95 13.40 -29.25
C THR A 69 5.59 12.90 -27.94
N VAL A 70 4.90 12.04 -27.20
CA VAL A 70 5.40 11.50 -25.92
C VAL A 70 6.65 10.63 -26.14
N ARG A 71 6.65 9.77 -27.16
CA ARG A 71 7.85 8.96 -27.52
C ARG A 71 9.01 9.84 -27.96
N HIS A 72 8.74 10.88 -28.75
CA HIS A 72 9.79 11.81 -29.15
C HIS A 72 10.39 12.54 -27.93
N ALA A 73 9.56 12.99 -26.98
CA ALA A 73 10.02 13.60 -25.74
C ALA A 73 10.85 12.61 -24.90
N ARG A 74 10.39 11.37 -24.77
CA ARG A 74 11.11 10.28 -24.09
C ARG A 74 12.53 10.08 -24.65
N ASP A 75 12.68 10.13 -25.97
CA ASP A 75 13.94 9.82 -26.64
C ASP A 75 14.90 11.01 -26.72
N HIS A 76 14.37 12.24 -26.75
CA HIS A 76 15.18 13.43 -27.06
C HIS A 76 15.21 14.49 -25.95
N ALA A 77 14.41 14.36 -24.90
CA ALA A 77 14.39 15.30 -23.77
C ALA A 77 14.95 14.63 -22.50
N PRO A 78 16.19 14.93 -22.08
CA PRO A 78 16.82 14.33 -20.89
C PRO A 78 16.02 14.54 -19.60
N GLN A 79 15.34 15.68 -19.48
CA GLN A 79 14.51 16.02 -18.34
C GLN A 79 13.18 15.25 -18.28
N PHE A 80 12.83 14.45 -19.30
CA PHE A 80 11.58 13.69 -19.36
C PHE A 80 11.59 12.49 -18.41
N THR A 81 11.63 12.75 -17.12
CA THR A 81 11.74 11.76 -16.05
C THR A 81 11.20 12.33 -14.73
N GLY A 82 11.09 11.49 -13.70
CA GLY A 82 10.59 11.92 -12.39
C GLY A 82 9.11 12.29 -12.42
N TRP A 83 8.70 13.18 -11.51
CA TRP A 83 7.28 13.41 -11.20
C TRP A 83 6.44 13.98 -12.35
N LEU A 84 7.05 14.53 -13.40
CA LEU A 84 6.32 14.94 -14.62
C LEU A 84 5.75 13.75 -15.40
N ILE A 85 6.25 12.53 -15.19
CA ILE A 85 5.76 11.34 -15.88
C ILE A 85 4.34 10.99 -15.46
N TRP A 86 3.92 11.37 -14.24
CA TRP A 86 2.54 11.15 -13.80
C TRP A 86 1.51 11.92 -14.66
N PRO A 87 1.57 13.26 -14.82
CA PRO A 87 0.64 13.95 -15.71
C PRO A 87 0.72 13.48 -17.16
N VAL A 88 1.92 13.14 -17.67
CA VAL A 88 2.12 12.59 -19.02
C VAL A 88 1.38 11.26 -19.22
N THR A 89 1.65 10.27 -18.37
CA THR A 89 0.99 8.96 -18.46
C THR A 89 -0.52 9.08 -18.22
N GLY A 90 -0.93 10.01 -17.36
CA GLY A 90 -2.34 10.39 -17.18
C GLY A 90 -2.98 10.90 -18.47
N ALA A 91 -2.26 11.72 -19.25
CA ALA A 91 -2.77 12.27 -20.51
C ALA A 91 -2.89 11.18 -21.58
N VAL A 92 -1.88 10.31 -21.69
CA VAL A 92 -1.89 9.13 -22.58
C VAL A 92 -3.11 8.25 -22.29
N ALA A 93 -3.32 7.87 -21.02
CA ALA A 93 -4.44 7.02 -20.64
C ALA A 93 -5.80 7.68 -20.89
N THR A 94 -5.94 8.98 -20.57
CA THR A 94 -7.18 9.73 -20.83
C THR A 94 -7.48 9.83 -22.32
N ARG A 95 -6.49 10.17 -23.17
CA ARG A 95 -6.67 10.29 -24.62
C ARG A 95 -7.07 8.95 -25.24
N ALA A 96 -6.46 7.85 -24.81
CA ALA A 96 -6.81 6.53 -25.32
C ALA A 96 -8.26 6.12 -24.97
N VAL A 97 -8.70 6.41 -23.75
CA VAL A 97 -10.10 6.17 -23.36
C VAL A 97 -11.08 7.07 -24.13
N GLN A 98 -10.70 8.33 -24.40
CA GLN A 98 -11.51 9.25 -25.20
C GLN A 98 -11.60 8.84 -26.67
N ASP A 99 -10.51 8.29 -27.24
CA ASP A 99 -10.48 7.74 -28.59
C ASP A 99 -11.43 6.53 -28.73
N GLY A 100 -11.47 5.67 -27.70
CA GLY A 100 -12.39 4.53 -27.63
C GLY A 100 -12.01 3.33 -28.51
N GLY A 101 -10.93 3.43 -29.29
CA GLY A 101 -10.40 2.34 -30.09
C GLY A 101 -9.53 1.37 -29.29
N THR A 102 -9.62 0.07 -29.60
CA THR A 102 -8.76 -0.97 -28.99
C THR A 102 -7.27 -0.77 -29.32
N ALA A 103 -6.95 -0.23 -30.51
CA ALA A 103 -5.57 0.10 -30.88
C ALA A 103 -4.98 1.21 -30.01
N ALA A 104 -5.76 2.26 -29.72
CA ALA A 104 -5.33 3.33 -28.81
C ALA A 104 -5.18 2.82 -27.38
N PHE A 105 -6.08 1.96 -26.92
CA PHE A 105 -5.99 1.30 -25.62
C PHE A 105 -4.69 0.47 -25.47
N ASP A 106 -4.42 -0.42 -26.43
CA ASP A 106 -3.24 -1.28 -26.40
C ASP A 106 -1.95 -0.46 -26.52
N GLY A 107 -1.96 0.55 -27.39
CA GLY A 107 -0.87 1.52 -27.52
C GLY A 107 -0.59 2.23 -26.19
N ALA A 108 -1.64 2.66 -25.48
CA ALA A 108 -1.49 3.35 -24.20
C ALA A 108 -0.94 2.41 -23.13
N MET A 109 -1.41 1.16 -23.08
CA MET A 109 -0.85 0.14 -22.19
C MET A 109 0.65 -0.06 -22.45
N ALA A 110 1.05 -0.19 -23.72
CA ALA A 110 2.45 -0.34 -24.09
C ALA A 110 3.30 0.89 -23.74
N LEU A 111 2.78 2.10 -23.99
CA LEU A 111 3.47 3.35 -23.65
C LEU A 111 3.58 3.56 -22.14
N LEU A 112 2.56 3.20 -21.35
CA LEU A 112 2.64 3.24 -19.90
C LEU A 112 3.69 2.26 -19.34
N ALA A 113 3.77 1.05 -19.89
CA ALA A 113 4.82 0.09 -19.53
C ALA A 113 6.21 0.64 -19.85
N ASP A 114 6.39 1.24 -21.02
CA ASP A 114 7.66 1.84 -21.44
C ASP A 114 8.09 3.05 -20.59
N LEU A 115 7.13 3.85 -20.11
CA LEU A 115 7.41 5.03 -19.28
C LEU A 115 7.54 4.73 -17.79
N THR A 116 7.14 3.55 -17.32
CA THR A 116 7.04 3.29 -15.87
C THR A 116 8.39 3.33 -15.16
N GLY A 117 9.50 2.99 -15.83
CA GLY A 117 10.86 3.08 -15.26
C GLY A 117 11.38 4.52 -15.09
N ARG A 118 10.69 5.53 -15.66
CA ARG A 118 11.05 6.95 -15.49
C ARG A 118 10.47 7.58 -14.23
N LEU A 119 9.46 6.93 -13.63
CA LEU A 119 8.92 7.23 -12.31
C LEU A 119 8.02 6.07 -11.87
N THR A 120 6.80 6.03 -12.44
CA THR A 120 5.80 4.98 -12.31
C THR A 120 4.59 5.30 -13.19
N ALA A 121 3.94 4.27 -13.75
CA ALA A 121 2.63 4.38 -14.39
C ALA A 121 1.46 3.86 -13.51
N GLU A 122 1.72 3.53 -12.23
CA GLU A 122 0.75 2.88 -11.31
C GLU A 122 -0.53 3.69 -11.08
N PHE A 123 -0.49 5.01 -11.27
CA PHE A 123 -1.65 5.88 -11.18
C PHE A 123 -2.46 5.91 -12.48
N ALA A 124 -1.78 6.06 -13.62
CA ALA A 124 -2.41 6.27 -14.92
C ALA A 124 -3.06 5.00 -15.48
N ILE A 125 -2.44 3.84 -15.27
CA ILE A 125 -2.96 2.54 -15.71
C ILE A 125 -4.38 2.26 -15.21
N ARG A 126 -4.76 2.90 -14.10
CA ARG A 126 -6.06 2.70 -13.45
C ARG A 126 -7.20 3.37 -14.21
N THR A 127 -6.90 4.35 -15.06
CA THR A 127 -7.87 4.87 -16.04
C THR A 127 -8.21 3.79 -17.08
N LEU A 128 -7.20 3.07 -17.58
CA LEU A 128 -7.39 1.98 -18.55
C LEU A 128 -8.07 0.76 -17.91
N LEU A 129 -7.64 0.35 -16.72
CA LEU A 129 -8.27 -0.75 -15.95
C LEU A 129 -9.76 -0.48 -15.62
N ARG A 130 -10.16 0.79 -15.48
CA ARG A 130 -11.56 1.18 -15.25
C ARG A 130 -12.38 1.17 -16.54
N HIS A 131 -11.73 1.38 -17.68
CA HIS A 131 -12.37 1.40 -18.98
C HIS A 131 -12.63 -0.02 -19.50
N ASP A 132 -11.59 -0.87 -19.51
CA ASP A 132 -11.69 -2.27 -19.91
C ASP A 132 -10.75 -3.12 -19.05
N LEU A 133 -11.32 -3.70 -17.99
CA LEU A 133 -10.56 -4.45 -17.00
C LEU A 133 -10.01 -5.76 -17.57
N ASP A 134 -10.80 -6.49 -18.34
CA ASP A 134 -10.39 -7.82 -18.83
C ASP A 134 -9.29 -7.70 -19.87
N ARG A 135 -9.40 -6.73 -20.78
CA ARG A 135 -8.33 -6.45 -21.75
C ARG A 135 -7.05 -5.98 -21.06
N ALA A 136 -7.16 -5.05 -20.12
CA ALA A 136 -6.01 -4.59 -19.35
C ALA A 136 -5.33 -5.75 -18.61
N LEU A 137 -6.08 -6.60 -17.91
CA LEU A 137 -5.51 -7.74 -17.19
C LEU A 137 -4.84 -8.73 -18.13
N GLY A 138 -5.43 -9.00 -19.30
CA GLY A 138 -4.80 -9.85 -20.33
C GLY A 138 -3.42 -9.34 -20.76
N ILE A 139 -3.28 -8.03 -20.98
CA ILE A 139 -1.99 -7.39 -21.31
C ILE A 139 -1.03 -7.45 -20.11
N ILE A 140 -1.52 -7.12 -18.91
CA ILE A 140 -0.72 -7.07 -17.68
C ILE A 140 -0.18 -8.45 -17.29
N THR A 141 -0.91 -9.53 -17.57
CA THR A 141 -0.39 -10.89 -17.38
C THR A 141 0.87 -11.12 -18.22
N GLY A 142 0.96 -10.57 -19.43
CA GLY A 142 2.19 -10.63 -20.23
C GLY A 142 3.36 -9.87 -19.60
N TRP A 143 3.07 -8.78 -18.87
CA TRP A 143 4.11 -7.98 -18.20
C TRP A 143 4.83 -8.72 -17.09
N THR A 144 4.24 -9.78 -16.52
CA THR A 144 4.90 -10.54 -15.44
C THR A 144 6.15 -11.28 -15.93
N ALA A 145 6.29 -11.49 -17.23
CA ALA A 145 7.46 -12.10 -17.86
C ALA A 145 8.44 -11.07 -18.47
N SER A 146 8.21 -9.76 -18.26
CA SER A 146 9.08 -8.71 -18.81
C SER A 146 10.50 -8.80 -18.23
N ALA A 147 11.51 -8.57 -19.08
CA ALA A 147 12.88 -8.39 -18.61
C ALA A 147 13.03 -7.13 -17.74
N ASP A 148 12.17 -6.13 -17.95
CA ASP A 148 12.15 -4.90 -17.18
C ASP A 148 11.47 -5.09 -15.82
N THR A 149 12.23 -4.82 -14.76
CA THR A 149 11.79 -4.96 -13.37
C THR A 149 10.70 -3.95 -12.99
N ASP A 150 10.71 -2.74 -13.55
CA ASP A 150 9.69 -1.71 -13.30
C ASP A 150 8.35 -2.10 -13.94
N VAL A 151 8.38 -2.74 -15.11
CA VAL A 151 7.19 -3.29 -15.78
C VAL A 151 6.60 -4.46 -14.98
N ARG A 152 7.43 -5.39 -14.48
CA ARG A 152 6.97 -6.47 -13.60
C ARG A 152 6.36 -5.92 -12.31
N ARG A 153 6.98 -4.89 -11.70
CA ARG A 153 6.37 -4.24 -10.52
C ARG A 153 5.05 -3.59 -10.90
N LEU A 154 4.97 -2.84 -12.00
CA LEU A 154 3.74 -2.17 -12.42
C LEU A 154 2.57 -3.16 -12.55
N ALA A 155 2.83 -4.38 -13.03
CA ALA A 155 1.82 -5.42 -13.12
C ALA A 155 1.16 -5.71 -11.76
N SER A 156 1.97 -5.86 -10.70
CA SER A 156 1.48 -6.03 -9.34
C SER A 156 0.94 -4.72 -8.73
N GLU A 157 1.67 -3.63 -8.83
CA GLU A 157 1.38 -2.37 -8.13
C GLU A 157 0.17 -1.65 -8.69
N GLY A 158 0.09 -1.52 -10.03
CA GLY A 158 -0.98 -0.81 -10.73
C GLY A 158 -2.34 -1.48 -10.54
N THR A 159 -2.35 -2.80 -10.31
CA THR A 159 -3.56 -3.60 -10.11
C THR A 159 -3.97 -3.76 -8.64
N ARG A 160 -3.29 -3.11 -7.70
CA ARG A 160 -3.64 -3.18 -6.27
C ARG A 160 -5.08 -2.67 -6.02
N PRO A 161 -5.88 -3.37 -5.19
CA PRO A 161 -7.24 -2.92 -4.86
C PRO A 161 -7.25 -1.63 -4.04
N TYR A 162 -6.24 -1.43 -3.18
CA TYR A 162 -6.12 -0.28 -2.26
C TYR A 162 -4.80 0.49 -2.42
N LEU A 163 -4.41 0.78 -3.67
CA LEU A 163 -3.23 1.59 -3.96
C LEU A 163 -3.34 3.00 -3.32
N PRO A 164 -2.37 3.43 -2.49
CA PRO A 164 -2.35 4.78 -1.93
C PRO A 164 -2.34 5.88 -3.01
N TRP A 165 -2.90 7.04 -2.68
CA TRP A 165 -2.95 8.23 -3.54
C TRP A 165 -3.67 8.07 -4.90
N SER A 166 -4.27 6.90 -5.13
CA SER A 166 -4.88 6.56 -6.41
C SER A 166 -6.38 6.31 -6.33
N THR A 167 -7.05 6.43 -7.47
CA THR A 167 -8.48 6.11 -7.58
C THR A 167 -8.69 4.61 -7.45
N ARG A 168 -9.85 4.17 -6.94
CA ARG A 168 -10.18 2.74 -6.94
C ARG A 168 -10.60 2.28 -8.33
N VAL A 169 -10.30 1.02 -8.65
CA VAL A 169 -10.81 0.30 -9.83
C VAL A 169 -11.96 -0.59 -9.34
N PRO A 170 -13.24 -0.20 -9.55
CA PRO A 170 -14.38 -0.93 -8.99
C PRO A 170 -14.44 -2.39 -9.44
N GLY A 171 -14.08 -2.68 -10.69
CA GLY A 171 -14.08 -4.04 -11.21
C GLY A 171 -13.11 -5.00 -10.53
N ILE A 172 -12.01 -4.49 -9.93
CA ILE A 172 -11.08 -5.32 -9.13
C ILE A 172 -11.70 -5.65 -7.78
N LEU A 173 -12.41 -4.69 -7.15
CA LEU A 173 -13.08 -4.91 -5.87
C LEU A 173 -14.31 -5.82 -6.02
N ALA A 174 -15.02 -5.73 -7.15
CA ALA A 174 -16.20 -6.53 -7.45
C ALA A 174 -15.87 -7.99 -7.81
N ARG A 175 -14.62 -8.29 -8.19
CA ARG A 175 -14.17 -9.64 -8.58
C ARG A 175 -12.99 -10.08 -7.71
N PRO A 176 -13.25 -10.60 -6.50
CA PRO A 176 -12.22 -11.05 -5.59
C PRO A 176 -11.30 -12.07 -6.26
N GLY A 177 -9.99 -11.83 -6.20
CA GLY A 177 -8.99 -12.74 -6.76
C GLY A 177 -8.68 -12.57 -8.24
N VAL A 178 -9.33 -11.64 -8.95
CA VAL A 178 -9.06 -11.40 -10.38
C VAL A 178 -7.59 -11.04 -10.67
N THR A 179 -6.85 -10.51 -9.69
CA THR A 179 -5.43 -10.17 -9.79
C THR A 179 -4.49 -11.24 -9.22
N VAL A 180 -5.01 -12.30 -8.59
CA VAL A 180 -4.17 -13.38 -8.02
C VAL A 180 -3.28 -14.06 -9.07
N PRO A 181 -3.72 -14.30 -10.32
CA PRO A 181 -2.83 -14.85 -11.35
C PRO A 181 -1.56 -14.00 -11.59
N ILE A 182 -1.66 -12.67 -11.50
CA ILE A 182 -0.50 -11.78 -11.61
C ILE A 182 0.45 -11.99 -10.41
N LEU A 183 -0.10 -12.14 -9.21
CA LEU A 183 0.70 -12.37 -8.00
C LEU A 183 1.36 -13.76 -8.00
N ASP A 184 0.64 -14.78 -8.45
CA ASP A 184 1.13 -16.14 -8.61
C ASP A 184 2.30 -16.21 -9.60
N ALA A 185 2.32 -15.36 -10.63
CA ALA A 185 3.45 -15.25 -11.56
C ALA A 185 4.69 -14.54 -10.95
N LEU A 186 4.51 -13.70 -9.91
CA LEU A 186 5.54 -12.78 -9.43
C LEU A 186 6.04 -13.04 -8.00
N TYR A 187 5.43 -13.94 -7.22
CA TYR A 187 5.84 -14.12 -5.82
C TYR A 187 7.25 -14.72 -5.65
N ARG A 188 7.82 -15.30 -6.70
CA ARG A 188 9.21 -15.78 -6.75
C ARG A 188 10.13 -14.87 -7.58
N ASP A 189 9.68 -13.69 -7.98
CA ASP A 189 10.50 -12.73 -8.74
C ASP A 189 11.85 -12.50 -8.04
N GLU A 190 12.94 -12.35 -8.80
CA GLU A 190 14.28 -12.15 -8.25
C GLU A 190 14.46 -10.77 -7.61
N SER A 191 13.64 -9.79 -8.00
CA SER A 191 13.69 -8.43 -7.47
C SER A 191 12.91 -8.26 -6.16
N GLU A 192 13.57 -7.78 -5.10
CA GLU A 192 12.88 -7.43 -3.85
C GLU A 192 11.82 -6.35 -4.07
N TYR A 193 12.06 -5.43 -5.00
CA TYR A 193 11.15 -4.34 -5.35
C TYR A 193 9.81 -4.87 -5.90
N VAL A 194 9.85 -5.92 -6.74
CA VAL A 194 8.65 -6.60 -7.24
C VAL A 194 7.99 -7.43 -6.13
N ARG A 195 8.75 -8.25 -5.40
CA ARG A 195 8.23 -9.06 -4.28
C ARG A 195 7.57 -8.20 -3.20
N ARG A 196 8.08 -6.99 -2.95
CA ARG A 196 7.48 -6.02 -2.02
C ARG A 196 6.11 -5.56 -2.50
N SER A 197 5.97 -5.26 -3.79
CA SER A 197 4.69 -4.93 -4.40
C SER A 197 3.70 -6.09 -4.27
N VAL A 198 4.12 -7.32 -4.61
CA VAL A 198 3.29 -8.52 -4.48
C VAL A 198 2.79 -8.70 -3.05
N ALA A 199 3.67 -8.55 -2.06
CA ALA A 199 3.30 -8.64 -0.66
C ALA A 199 2.37 -7.50 -0.19
N ASN A 200 2.53 -6.28 -0.73
CA ASN A 200 1.58 -5.19 -0.45
C ASN A 200 0.23 -5.45 -1.09
N HIS A 201 0.19 -5.96 -2.32
CA HIS A 201 -1.04 -6.35 -3.01
C HIS A 201 -1.77 -7.45 -2.24
N LEU A 202 -1.07 -8.52 -1.85
CA LEU A 202 -1.64 -9.59 -1.04
C LEU A 202 -2.22 -9.06 0.29
N ASN A 203 -1.51 -8.14 0.95
CA ASN A 203 -2.00 -7.51 2.17
C ASN A 203 -3.25 -6.64 1.93
N ASP A 204 -3.34 -5.95 0.79
CA ASP A 204 -4.52 -5.15 0.47
C ASP A 204 -5.77 -6.03 0.29
N LEU A 205 -5.62 -7.20 -0.36
CA LEU A 205 -6.68 -8.21 -0.48
C LEU A 205 -7.17 -8.71 0.88
N SER A 206 -6.29 -8.76 1.89
CA SER A 206 -6.61 -9.27 3.24
C SER A 206 -7.62 -8.41 3.99
N ARG A 207 -7.87 -7.18 3.50
CA ARG A 207 -8.86 -6.28 4.09
C ARG A 207 -10.27 -6.89 4.02
N ASP A 208 -10.62 -7.43 2.85
CA ASP A 208 -11.98 -7.89 2.53
C ASP A 208 -12.04 -9.40 2.27
N HIS A 209 -10.93 -10.03 1.87
CA HIS A 209 -10.87 -11.45 1.49
C HIS A 209 -9.75 -12.20 2.24
N PRO A 210 -9.82 -12.32 3.58
CA PRO A 210 -8.81 -12.97 4.39
C PRO A 210 -8.57 -14.44 3.98
N GLY A 211 -9.64 -15.20 3.70
CA GLY A 211 -9.54 -16.61 3.30
C GLY A 211 -8.74 -16.80 2.01
N LEU A 212 -9.05 -16.04 0.96
CA LEU A 212 -8.32 -16.05 -0.32
C LEU A 212 -6.82 -15.78 -0.13
N VAL A 213 -6.49 -14.82 0.74
CA VAL A 213 -5.10 -14.46 1.05
C VAL A 213 -4.38 -15.58 1.78
N VAL A 214 -5.02 -16.21 2.76
CA VAL A 214 -4.46 -17.36 3.48
C VAL A 214 -4.26 -18.54 2.54
N ASP A 215 -5.22 -18.85 1.67
CA ASP A 215 -5.11 -19.95 0.72
C ASP A 215 -4.00 -19.71 -0.31
N THR A 216 -3.86 -18.47 -0.79
CA THR A 216 -2.76 -18.06 -1.67
C THR A 216 -1.41 -18.19 -0.97
N ALA A 217 -1.28 -17.68 0.26
CA ALA A 217 -0.06 -17.82 1.05
C ALA A 217 0.29 -19.29 1.33
N ARG A 218 -0.70 -20.14 1.60
CA ARG A 218 -0.51 -21.58 1.79
C ARG A 218 0.07 -22.24 0.54
N ARG A 219 -0.49 -21.96 -0.64
CA ARG A 219 0.03 -22.46 -1.93
C ARG A 219 1.47 -22.04 -2.15
N TRP A 220 1.79 -20.76 -1.93
CA TRP A 220 3.15 -20.25 -2.10
C TRP A 220 4.14 -20.87 -1.10
N LEU A 221 3.73 -21.13 0.14
CA LEU A 221 4.58 -21.80 1.12
C LEU A 221 4.77 -23.31 0.81
N ALA A 222 3.83 -23.94 0.11
CA ALA A 222 3.96 -25.32 -0.33
C ALA A 222 4.93 -25.49 -1.51
N ASP A 223 5.16 -24.44 -2.30
CA ASP A 223 6.13 -24.44 -3.38
C ASP A 223 6.95 -23.11 -3.33
N PRO A 224 7.90 -22.99 -2.40
CA PRO A 224 8.58 -21.73 -2.11
C PRO A 224 9.79 -21.48 -3.01
N GLY A 225 10.00 -20.22 -3.39
CA GLY A 225 11.31 -19.70 -3.75
C GLY A 225 12.09 -19.21 -2.52
N PRO A 226 13.35 -18.76 -2.68
CA PRO A 226 14.22 -18.38 -1.56
C PRO A 226 13.62 -17.33 -0.60
N ASP A 227 12.86 -16.37 -1.12
CA ASP A 227 12.29 -15.26 -0.34
C ASP A 227 10.79 -15.38 -0.06
N THR A 228 10.15 -16.48 -0.47
CA THR A 228 8.69 -16.64 -0.36
C THR A 228 8.20 -16.52 1.08
N GLY A 229 8.92 -17.08 2.06
CA GLY A 229 8.56 -16.95 3.47
C GLY A 229 8.56 -15.50 3.97
N ARG A 230 9.50 -14.67 3.49
CA ARG A 230 9.59 -13.24 3.85
C ARG A 230 8.45 -12.44 3.21
N LEU A 231 8.17 -12.72 1.94
CA LEU A 231 7.07 -12.14 1.18
C LEU A 231 5.73 -12.44 1.87
N VAL A 232 5.46 -13.72 2.17
CA VAL A 232 4.22 -14.17 2.82
C VAL A 232 4.07 -13.52 4.20
N ARG A 233 5.13 -13.46 5.01
CA ARG A 233 5.08 -12.77 6.31
C ARG A 233 4.71 -11.29 6.17
N HIS A 234 5.23 -10.59 5.16
CA HIS A 234 4.86 -9.21 4.89
C HIS A 234 3.42 -9.08 4.37
N GLY A 235 2.98 -10.00 3.51
CA GLY A 235 1.62 -10.02 2.97
C GLY A 235 0.53 -10.34 4.00
N LEU A 236 0.83 -11.18 4.99
CA LEU A 236 -0.10 -11.54 6.06
C LEU A 236 -0.09 -10.57 7.24
N ARG A 237 0.72 -9.48 7.21
CA ARG A 237 0.95 -8.59 8.37
C ARG A 237 -0.32 -8.05 9.01
N THR A 238 -1.37 -7.77 8.22
CA THR A 238 -2.65 -7.26 8.73
C THR A 238 -3.43 -8.36 9.42
N LEU A 239 -3.52 -9.57 8.83
CA LEU A 239 -4.19 -10.72 9.43
C LEU A 239 -3.51 -11.17 10.72
N ILE A 240 -2.18 -11.21 10.74
CA ILE A 240 -1.40 -11.51 11.94
C ILE A 240 -1.73 -10.51 13.06
N LYS A 241 -1.77 -9.20 12.75
CA LYS A 241 -2.13 -8.18 13.74
C LYS A 241 -3.58 -8.27 14.20
N ARG A 242 -4.49 -8.76 13.36
CA ARG A 242 -5.89 -9.05 13.73
C ARG A 242 -6.06 -10.36 14.50
N GLY A 243 -4.99 -11.16 14.64
CA GLY A 243 -5.06 -12.43 15.34
C GLY A 243 -5.69 -13.56 14.51
N ASP A 244 -5.68 -13.46 13.18
CA ASP A 244 -6.26 -14.48 12.30
C ASP A 244 -5.57 -15.85 12.52
N PRO A 245 -6.30 -16.89 13.01
CA PRO A 245 -5.68 -18.16 13.37
C PRO A 245 -5.05 -18.89 12.19
N ALA A 246 -5.64 -18.76 11.00
CA ALA A 246 -5.15 -19.46 9.82
C ALA A 246 -3.86 -18.82 9.29
N ALA A 247 -3.80 -17.48 9.25
CA ALA A 247 -2.57 -16.75 8.89
C ALA A 247 -1.45 -16.97 9.91
N LEU A 248 -1.78 -17.02 11.21
CA LEU A 248 -0.83 -17.33 12.28
C LEU A 248 -0.28 -18.76 12.16
N GLY A 249 -1.16 -19.74 11.91
CA GLY A 249 -0.80 -21.13 11.69
C GLY A 249 0.21 -21.31 10.55
N LEU A 250 0.05 -20.58 9.44
CA LEU A 250 1.00 -20.60 8.31
C LEU A 250 2.43 -20.15 8.69
N LEU A 251 2.58 -19.37 9.77
CA LEU A 251 3.89 -18.92 10.26
C LEU A 251 4.40 -19.73 11.47
N GLY A 252 3.72 -20.83 11.80
CA GLY A 252 4.05 -21.71 12.91
C GLY A 252 3.58 -21.21 14.28
N PHE A 253 2.58 -20.31 14.31
CA PHE A 253 1.91 -19.90 15.54
C PHE A 253 0.56 -20.59 15.62
N THR A 254 0.56 -21.83 16.11
CA THR A 254 -0.66 -22.61 16.34
C THR A 254 -1.34 -22.20 17.64
N PRO A 255 -2.63 -22.51 17.84
CA PRO A 255 -3.25 -22.42 19.16
C PRO A 255 -2.38 -23.10 20.22
N ALA A 256 -2.22 -22.45 21.37
CA ALA A 256 -1.41 -22.93 22.48
C ALA A 256 -2.22 -22.83 23.78
N THR A 257 -2.10 -23.84 24.64
CA THR A 257 -2.72 -23.83 25.97
C THR A 257 -1.82 -23.06 26.92
N VAL A 258 -2.17 -21.79 27.14
CA VAL A 258 -1.40 -20.88 28.01
C VAL A 258 -2.29 -20.27 29.08
N GLU A 259 -1.74 -20.13 30.27
CA GLU A 259 -2.29 -19.30 31.33
C GLU A 259 -1.68 -17.90 31.25
N VAL A 260 -2.51 -16.87 31.39
CA VAL A 260 -2.12 -15.47 31.28
C VAL A 260 -2.56 -14.76 32.54
N ASP A 261 -1.60 -14.29 33.32
CA ASP A 261 -1.82 -13.41 34.47
C ASP A 261 -1.46 -11.97 34.08
N GLY A 262 -2.49 -11.12 33.94
CA GLY A 262 -2.39 -9.73 33.48
C GLY A 262 -3.18 -9.44 32.19
N PRO A 263 -2.95 -8.28 31.54
CA PRO A 263 -1.94 -7.27 31.87
C PRO A 263 -2.26 -6.51 33.17
N HIS A 264 -1.27 -6.35 34.04
CA HIS A 264 -1.34 -5.53 35.25
C HIS A 264 -0.76 -4.16 34.98
N LEU A 265 -1.55 -3.10 35.15
CA LEU A 265 -1.11 -1.72 34.93
C LEU A 265 -0.38 -1.16 36.16
N ASP A 266 0.64 -0.34 35.94
CA ASP A 266 1.31 0.40 37.03
C ASP A 266 0.47 1.56 37.57
N ARG A 267 -0.56 1.97 36.83
CA ARG A 267 -1.51 3.03 37.17
C ARG A 267 -2.83 2.85 36.44
N THR A 268 -3.91 3.36 37.02
CA THR A 268 -5.26 3.39 36.43
C THR A 268 -5.66 4.77 35.91
N THR A 269 -4.82 5.79 36.11
CA THR A 269 -5.00 7.15 35.57
C THR A 269 -3.70 7.59 34.89
N VAL A 270 -3.80 8.08 33.66
CA VAL A 270 -2.66 8.45 32.81
C VAL A 270 -2.80 9.93 32.44
N PRO A 271 -1.81 10.77 32.80
CA PRO A 271 -1.82 12.18 32.41
C PRO A 271 -1.80 12.34 30.88
N ALA A 272 -2.36 13.42 30.38
CA ALA A 272 -2.24 13.79 28.96
C ALA A 272 -0.77 13.86 28.54
N GLY A 273 -0.40 13.15 27.47
CA GLY A 273 0.99 13.04 27.02
C GLY A 273 1.87 12.08 27.84
N GLY A 274 1.34 11.48 28.90
CA GLY A 274 2.03 10.54 29.79
C GLY A 274 2.23 9.15 29.18
N SER A 275 2.52 8.17 30.05
CA SER A 275 2.63 6.76 29.68
C SER A 275 2.02 5.85 30.75
N VAL A 276 1.67 4.64 30.33
CA VAL A 276 1.23 3.55 31.20
C VAL A 276 2.15 2.36 30.98
N ARG A 277 2.64 1.78 32.08
CA ARG A 277 3.41 0.53 32.06
C ARG A 277 2.49 -0.62 32.42
N PHE A 278 2.70 -1.76 31.78
CA PHE A 278 2.01 -2.99 32.13
C PHE A 278 2.97 -4.18 32.17
N THR A 279 2.62 -5.16 32.99
CA THR A 279 3.30 -6.44 33.12
C THR A 279 2.32 -7.59 32.91
N ALA A 280 2.81 -8.74 32.46
CA ALA A 280 2.02 -9.96 32.44
C ALA A 280 2.92 -11.19 32.52
N ALA A 281 2.45 -12.22 33.23
CA ALA A 281 3.06 -13.54 33.23
C ALA A 281 2.30 -14.47 32.28
N ILE A 282 3.04 -15.22 31.46
CA ILE A 282 2.50 -16.16 30.48
C ILE A 282 3.16 -17.50 30.73
N ARG A 283 2.35 -18.51 31.08
CA ARG A 283 2.80 -19.87 31.36
C ARG A 283 2.24 -20.82 30.32
N ASN A 284 3.10 -21.69 29.78
CA ASN A 284 2.65 -22.80 28.97
C ASN A 284 2.11 -23.92 29.88
N THR A 285 0.81 -24.15 29.84
CA THR A 285 0.12 -25.21 30.60
C THR A 285 -0.19 -26.44 29.74
N GLY A 286 0.21 -26.41 28.47
CA GLY A 286 0.14 -27.55 27.56
C GLY A 286 1.26 -28.58 27.79
N SER A 287 1.10 -29.74 27.16
CA SER A 287 2.08 -30.84 27.17
C SER A 287 3.23 -30.66 26.18
N ASP A 288 3.09 -29.75 25.21
CA ASP A 288 4.04 -29.56 24.12
C ASP A 288 4.70 -28.17 24.17
N GLN A 289 5.83 -28.04 23.48
CA GLN A 289 6.49 -26.76 23.30
C GLN A 289 5.61 -25.80 22.49
N ALA A 290 5.36 -24.60 23.01
CA ALA A 290 4.51 -23.60 22.39
C ALA A 290 5.34 -22.45 21.80
N ARG A 291 5.17 -22.17 20.50
CA ARG A 291 5.70 -20.96 19.87
C ARG A 291 4.64 -19.86 19.92
N LEU A 292 4.93 -18.79 20.65
CA LEU A 292 4.01 -17.70 20.93
C LEU A 292 4.43 -16.42 20.20
N THR A 293 3.52 -15.83 19.42
CA THR A 293 3.55 -14.40 19.13
C THR A 293 2.71 -13.69 20.18
N ILE A 294 3.33 -12.75 20.88
CA ILE A 294 2.71 -11.97 21.94
C ILE A 294 2.65 -10.54 21.44
N ASP A 295 1.44 -10.04 21.28
CA ASP A 295 1.14 -8.66 20.93
C ASP A 295 0.33 -8.02 22.08
N TYR A 296 0.12 -6.71 22.03
CA TYR A 296 -0.81 -6.04 22.93
C TYR A 296 -1.73 -5.10 22.14
N ILE A 297 -2.97 -4.98 22.59
CA ILE A 297 -3.99 -4.12 22.00
C ILE A 297 -4.21 -2.95 22.94
N VAL A 298 -4.06 -1.73 22.43
CA VAL A 298 -4.55 -0.53 23.12
C VAL A 298 -5.93 -0.20 22.58
N HIS A 299 -6.93 -0.25 23.44
CA HIS A 299 -8.31 0.10 23.16
C HIS A 299 -8.48 1.61 23.35
N HIS A 300 -8.29 2.36 22.26
CA HIS A 300 -8.34 3.82 22.27
C HIS A 300 -9.77 4.34 22.27
N ARG A 301 -10.06 5.31 23.14
CA ARG A 301 -11.31 6.07 23.10
C ARG A 301 -11.39 6.94 21.84
N LYS A 302 -12.56 6.99 21.24
CA LYS A 302 -12.92 7.87 20.12
C LYS A 302 -13.67 9.10 20.61
N ALA A 303 -13.77 10.11 19.74
CA ALA A 303 -14.59 11.30 19.95
C ALA A 303 -16.06 10.97 20.29
N ASN A 304 -16.61 9.88 19.74
CA ASN A 304 -17.99 9.45 19.97
C ASN A 304 -18.18 8.58 21.23
N GLY A 305 -17.15 8.46 22.08
CA GLY A 305 -17.19 7.66 23.31
C GLY A 305 -16.92 6.16 23.13
N GLY A 306 -17.01 5.62 21.91
CA GLY A 306 -16.65 4.22 21.63
C GLY A 306 -15.14 3.97 21.70
N GLN A 307 -14.74 2.69 21.71
CA GLN A 307 -13.34 2.29 21.69
C GLN A 307 -12.94 1.59 20.38
N THR A 308 -11.66 1.69 20.02
CA THR A 308 -11.04 0.91 18.93
C THR A 308 -9.70 0.34 19.36
N GLY A 309 -9.53 -0.96 19.12
CA GLY A 309 -8.25 -1.64 19.32
C GLY A 309 -7.21 -1.23 18.29
N LYS A 310 -6.00 -0.95 18.77
CA LYS A 310 -4.78 -0.90 17.96
C LYS A 310 -3.79 -1.93 18.47
N THR A 311 -3.49 -2.93 17.65
CA THR A 311 -2.48 -3.94 17.97
C THR A 311 -1.06 -3.43 17.75
N PHE A 312 -0.21 -3.67 18.73
CA PHE A 312 1.22 -3.37 18.75
C PHE A 312 2.00 -4.66 18.95
N LYS A 313 3.12 -4.81 18.22
CA LYS A 313 4.02 -5.94 18.39
C LYS A 313 4.72 -5.85 19.74
N LEU A 314 4.73 -6.94 20.51
CA LEU A 314 5.50 -7.03 21.75
C LEU A 314 6.70 -7.95 21.58
N THR A 315 6.49 -9.25 21.37
CA THR A 315 7.60 -10.20 21.23
C THR A 315 7.18 -11.55 20.62
N THR A 316 8.17 -12.41 20.37
CA THR A 316 7.98 -13.83 20.03
C THR A 316 8.81 -14.69 20.97
N ARG A 317 8.22 -15.75 21.52
CA ARG A 317 8.87 -16.65 22.48
C ARG A 317 8.52 -18.10 22.17
N VAL A 318 9.39 -19.00 22.58
CA VAL A 318 9.15 -20.44 22.56
C VAL A 318 9.18 -20.86 24.02
N LEU A 319 8.12 -21.51 24.50
CA LEU A 319 7.99 -21.96 25.88
C LEU A 319 7.87 -23.48 25.93
N ALA A 320 8.74 -24.12 26.71
CA ALA A 320 8.59 -25.53 27.06
C ALA A 320 7.34 -25.76 27.95
N PRO A 321 6.84 -27.00 28.06
CA PRO A 321 5.77 -27.32 29.01
C PRO A 321 6.11 -26.87 30.43
N GLY A 322 5.18 -26.14 31.08
CA GLY A 322 5.37 -25.59 32.42
C GLY A 322 6.24 -24.33 32.50
N GLU A 323 6.92 -23.94 31.42
CA GLU A 323 7.75 -22.73 31.40
C GLU A 323 6.88 -21.47 31.47
N GLN A 324 7.38 -20.47 32.19
CA GLN A 324 6.74 -19.19 32.36
C GLN A 324 7.70 -18.05 32.03
N ILE A 325 7.18 -17.03 31.37
CA ILE A 325 7.86 -15.77 31.12
C ILE A 325 7.06 -14.61 31.68
N THR A 326 7.77 -13.52 32.00
CA THR A 326 7.15 -12.23 32.30
C THR A 326 7.49 -11.26 31.17
N VAL A 327 6.47 -10.57 30.67
CA VAL A 327 6.63 -9.46 29.71
C VAL A 327 6.35 -8.14 30.41
N VAL A 328 7.13 -7.11 30.07
CA VAL A 328 6.98 -5.75 30.58
C VAL A 328 6.98 -4.79 29.39
N ARG A 329 6.05 -3.84 29.38
CA ARG A 329 5.98 -2.83 28.32
C ARG A 329 5.44 -1.51 28.83
N GLU A 330 5.89 -0.43 28.22
CA GLU A 330 5.37 0.91 28.43
C GLU A 330 4.76 1.45 27.12
N HIS A 331 3.59 2.07 27.21
CA HIS A 331 2.91 2.71 26.09
C HIS A 331 2.75 4.21 26.33
N SER A 332 3.17 5.02 25.36
CA SER A 332 3.16 6.48 25.46
C SER A 332 1.96 7.10 24.75
N PHE A 333 1.36 8.09 25.42
CA PHE A 333 0.28 8.94 24.92
C PHE A 333 0.79 10.33 24.48
N ARG A 334 2.09 10.49 24.25
CA ARG A 334 2.66 11.72 23.68
C ARG A 334 2.00 12.05 22.34
N PRO A 335 1.61 13.31 22.10
CA PRO A 335 0.98 13.71 20.85
C PRO A 335 1.80 13.28 19.63
N ILE A 336 1.14 12.69 18.63
CA ILE A 336 1.72 12.33 17.33
C ILE A 336 0.86 12.89 16.21
N THR A 337 1.46 13.16 15.05
CA THR A 337 0.76 13.77 13.91
C THR A 337 -0.33 12.88 13.30
N THR A 338 -0.23 11.57 13.51
CA THR A 338 -1.13 10.57 12.89
C THR A 338 -2.31 10.17 13.78
N ARG A 339 -2.39 10.66 15.02
CA ARG A 339 -3.44 10.28 15.96
C ARG A 339 -3.67 11.34 17.02
N ARG A 340 -4.95 11.72 17.17
CA ARG A 340 -5.44 12.44 18.34
C ARG A 340 -5.84 11.44 19.43
N TYR A 341 -5.39 11.67 20.65
CA TYR A 341 -5.88 10.96 21.83
C TYR A 341 -7.05 11.73 22.43
N HIS A 342 -8.08 11.00 22.85
CA HIS A 342 -9.28 11.57 23.46
C HIS A 342 -9.27 11.24 24.96
N PRO A 343 -9.64 12.16 25.86
CA PRO A 343 -9.69 11.85 27.28
C PRO A 343 -10.78 10.84 27.62
N GLY A 344 -10.61 10.15 28.75
CA GLY A 344 -11.50 9.16 29.34
C GLY A 344 -11.02 7.71 29.18
N MET A 345 -11.94 6.77 29.41
CA MET A 345 -11.63 5.33 29.50
C MET A 345 -10.94 4.74 28.26
N HIS A 346 -9.79 4.13 28.50
CA HIS A 346 -8.98 3.30 27.61
C HIS A 346 -8.77 1.92 28.23
N ALA A 347 -8.21 0.99 27.46
CA ALA A 347 -7.77 -0.29 28.01
C ALA A 347 -6.55 -0.85 27.30
N ILE A 348 -5.87 -1.78 27.97
CA ILE A 348 -4.84 -2.64 27.39
C ILE A 348 -5.25 -4.10 27.59
N SER A 349 -5.06 -4.91 26.55
CA SER A 349 -5.10 -6.38 26.62
C SER A 349 -3.89 -6.95 25.90
N LEU A 350 -3.56 -8.20 26.19
CA LEU A 350 -2.62 -8.98 25.39
C LEU A 350 -3.34 -9.73 24.29
N GLN A 351 -2.62 -10.05 23.22
CA GLN A 351 -3.07 -10.95 22.16
C GLN A 351 -1.98 -11.99 21.93
N ILE A 352 -2.24 -13.25 22.28
CA ILE A 352 -1.29 -14.35 22.22
C ILE A 352 -1.79 -15.38 21.21
N ASN A 353 -1.03 -15.59 20.14
CA ASN A 353 -1.44 -16.44 19.00
C ASN A 353 -2.89 -16.17 18.54
N GLY A 354 -3.28 -14.89 18.55
CA GLY A 354 -4.60 -14.43 18.12
C GLY A 354 -5.69 -14.45 19.19
N THR A 355 -5.44 -15.05 20.35
CA THR A 355 -6.38 -15.06 21.49
C THR A 355 -6.14 -13.84 22.36
N GLU A 356 -7.18 -13.05 22.61
CA GLU A 356 -7.11 -11.87 23.47
C GLU A 356 -7.23 -12.26 24.96
N SER A 357 -6.43 -11.64 25.82
CA SER A 357 -6.52 -11.80 27.27
C SER A 357 -7.66 -10.97 27.88
N ALA A 358 -7.80 -11.04 29.21
CA ALA A 358 -8.56 -10.04 29.94
C ALA A 358 -8.05 -8.62 29.65
N ARG A 359 -8.96 -7.65 29.76
CA ARG A 359 -8.66 -6.23 29.59
C ARG A 359 -8.33 -5.59 30.93
N ALA A 360 -7.39 -4.65 30.90
CA ALA A 360 -7.09 -3.76 32.00
C ALA A 360 -7.41 -2.32 31.60
N ASP A 361 -8.41 -1.74 32.24
CA ASP A 361 -8.91 -0.40 31.94
C ASP A 361 -8.12 0.68 32.70
N PHE A 362 -8.01 1.86 32.10
CA PHE A 362 -7.45 3.07 32.72
C PHE A 362 -8.10 4.33 32.14
N GLU A 363 -8.06 5.42 32.87
CA GLU A 363 -8.52 6.73 32.42
C GLU A 363 -7.36 7.57 31.87
N LEU A 364 -7.53 8.16 30.69
CA LEU A 364 -6.61 9.14 30.13
C LEU A 364 -7.12 10.55 30.43
N ASP A 365 -6.31 11.38 31.08
CA ASP A 365 -6.69 12.74 31.43
C ASP A 365 -6.83 13.64 30.21
N GLY A 366 -7.65 14.70 30.36
CA GLY A 366 -7.71 15.82 29.42
C GLY A 366 -6.38 16.58 29.40
N ALA A 367 -6.05 17.13 28.23
CA ALA A 367 -4.94 18.07 28.08
C ALA A 367 -5.31 19.44 28.67
#